data_AF-A0A395NF34-F1
#
_entry.id   AF-A0A395NF34-F1
#
_cell.length_a   1.000
_cell.length_b   1.000
_cell.length_c   1.000
_cell.angle_alpha   90.00
_cell.angle_beta   90.00
_cell.angle_gamma   90.00
#
_symmetry.space_group_name_H-M   'P 1'
#
loop_
_entity.id
_entity.type
_entity.pdbx_description
1 polymer ?
#
loop_
_entity_poly.entity_id
_entity_poly.type
_entity_poly.pdbx_seq_one_letter_code
_entity_poly.pdbx_strand_id
1 'polypeptide(L)'
;MSDNKSAVPPPSGVWRATVSAKRKEGLSKEEFSRRFALHGKLAGPLVVKHNGISYLQHHLTEPHAIKFKGELGPQLAPHFPVADIDGITTLIFPTAKDLAAFFSDPLHDEKLNADVSEFADVTSVQFSVGDELVVVQDGKLLI
;
A
#
# COMPACT_ATOMS: atom_id res chain seq x y z
N MET A 1 37.78 -22.01 9.16
CA MET A 1 36.81 -21.69 8.09
C MET A 1 35.88 -20.64 8.68
N SER A 2 36.34 -19.39 8.68
CA SER A 2 35.96 -18.33 7.75
C SER A 2 34.60 -17.72 8.10
N ASP A 3 34.67 -16.69 8.94
CA ASP A 3 33.86 -15.47 8.99
C ASP A 3 32.53 -15.51 8.19
N ASN A 4 31.47 -16.00 8.83
CA ASN A 4 30.12 -15.71 8.37
C ASN A 4 29.70 -14.35 8.94
N LYS A 5 30.31 -13.27 8.43
CA LYS A 5 29.81 -11.91 8.69
C LYS A 5 28.45 -11.82 8.02
N SER A 6 27.41 -11.77 8.84
CA SER A 6 26.06 -11.26 8.57
C SER A 6 26.11 -10.11 7.55
N ALA A 7 26.09 -10.44 6.27
CA ALA A 7 25.98 -9.46 5.22
C ALA A 7 24.53 -9.01 5.23
N VAL A 8 24.29 -7.73 5.53
CA VAL A 8 22.98 -7.11 5.34
C VAL A 8 22.57 -7.40 3.90
N PRO A 9 21.41 -8.02 3.65
CA PRO A 9 21.03 -8.35 2.28
C PRO A 9 20.88 -7.06 1.48
N PRO A 10 21.29 -7.06 0.21
CA PRO A 10 21.31 -5.84 -0.58
C PRO A 10 19.88 -5.32 -0.83
N PRO A 11 19.73 -4.00 -1.03
CA PRO A 11 18.50 -3.39 -1.51
C PRO A 11 17.87 -4.14 -2.68
N SER A 12 16.53 -4.15 -2.75
CA SER A 12 15.81 -4.71 -3.89
C SER A 12 16.13 -3.99 -5.20
N GLY A 13 16.63 -2.75 -5.11
CA GLY A 13 16.93 -1.91 -6.26
C GLY A 13 15.69 -1.29 -6.90
N VAL A 14 14.50 -1.46 -6.31
CA VAL A 14 13.25 -0.83 -6.74
C VAL A 14 12.78 0.20 -5.72
N TRP A 15 11.96 1.14 -6.17
CA TRP A 15 11.35 2.18 -5.35
C TRP A 15 9.93 1.78 -4.99
N ARG A 16 9.69 1.60 -3.70
CA ARG A 16 8.35 1.33 -3.17
C ARG A 16 7.77 2.60 -2.56
N ALA A 17 6.51 2.88 -2.90
CA ALA A 17 5.67 3.80 -2.15
C ALA A 17 4.44 3.08 -1.64
N THR A 18 4.07 3.35 -0.38
CA THR A 18 2.75 2.99 0.15
C THR A 18 1.96 4.24 0.48
N VAL A 19 0.68 4.24 0.14
CA VAL A 19 -0.25 5.35 0.41
C VAL A 19 -1.40 4.81 1.24
N SER A 20 -1.52 5.24 2.48
CA SER A 20 -2.63 4.86 3.37
C SER A 20 -3.65 5.99 3.47
N ALA A 21 -4.94 5.64 3.53
CA ALA A 21 -6.02 6.60 3.72
C ALA A 21 -7.16 6.03 4.58
N LYS A 22 -7.84 6.95 5.27
CA LYS A 22 -9.17 6.71 5.85
C LYS A 22 -10.25 7.10 4.85
N ARG A 23 -11.41 6.48 4.97
CA ARG A 23 -12.64 6.88 4.28
C ARG A 23 -13.13 8.23 4.82
N LYS A 24 -13.90 8.97 4.02
CA LYS A 24 -14.64 10.14 4.51
C LYS A 24 -15.62 9.74 5.60
N GLU A 25 -15.87 10.66 6.52
CA GLU A 25 -16.94 10.52 7.51
C GLU A 25 -18.29 10.28 6.82
N GLY A 26 -19.07 9.34 7.36
CA GLY A 26 -20.38 8.97 6.82
C GLY A 26 -20.36 7.93 5.70
N LEU A 27 -19.22 7.58 5.11
CA LEU A 27 -19.13 6.46 4.15
C LEU A 27 -18.97 5.12 4.87
N SER A 28 -19.60 4.06 4.37
CA SER A 28 -19.36 2.69 4.85
C SER A 28 -18.00 2.15 4.35
N LYS A 29 -17.44 1.13 5.01
CA LYS A 29 -16.19 0.49 4.58
C LYS A 29 -16.39 -0.25 3.26
N GLU A 30 -17.58 -0.79 3.05
CA GLU A 30 -17.96 -1.48 1.81
C GLU A 30 -17.99 -0.50 0.64
N GLU A 31 -18.58 0.68 0.83
CA GLU A 31 -18.63 1.71 -0.21
C GLU A 31 -17.24 2.31 -0.47
N PHE A 32 -16.45 2.55 0.58
CA PHE A 32 -15.05 2.93 0.41
C PHE A 32 -14.30 1.88 -0.41
N SER A 33 -14.40 0.59 -0.05
CA SER A 33 -13.71 -0.50 -0.72
C SER A 33 -14.12 -0.60 -2.20
N ARG A 34 -15.41 -0.43 -2.51
CA ARG A 34 -15.93 -0.42 -3.88
C ARG A 34 -15.35 0.74 -4.69
N ARG A 35 -15.36 1.96 -4.15
CA ARG A 35 -14.80 3.15 -4.82
C ARG A 35 -13.29 3.04 -4.97
N PHE A 36 -12.60 2.54 -3.95
CA PHE A 36 -11.17 2.30 -4.00
C PHE A 36 -10.81 1.28 -5.09
N ALA A 37 -11.57 0.20 -5.27
CA ALA A 37 -11.34 -0.73 -6.37
C ALA A 37 -11.52 -0.07 -7.76
N LEU A 38 -12.45 0.90 -7.90
CA LEU A 38 -12.61 1.68 -9.13
C LEU A 38 -11.44 2.65 -9.33
N HIS A 39 -10.95 3.26 -8.26
CA HIS A 39 -9.77 4.11 -8.26
C HIS A 39 -8.56 3.37 -8.86
N GLY A 40 -8.37 2.10 -8.50
CA GLY A 40 -7.30 1.26 -9.08
C GLY A 40 -7.39 1.10 -10.59
N LYS A 41 -8.61 1.04 -11.16
CA LYS A 41 -8.81 1.00 -12.62
C LYS A 41 -8.40 2.30 -13.31
N LEU A 42 -8.58 3.44 -12.64
CA LEU A 42 -8.15 4.75 -13.14
C LEU A 42 -6.64 4.92 -13.03
N ALA A 43 -6.05 4.49 -11.91
CA ALA A 43 -4.62 4.61 -11.65
C ALA A 43 -3.78 3.68 -12.52
N GLY A 44 -4.23 2.45 -12.76
CA GLY A 44 -3.46 1.41 -13.48
C GLY A 44 -2.83 1.86 -14.80
N PRO A 45 -3.59 2.46 -15.75
CA PRO A 45 -3.02 2.97 -17.00
C PRO A 45 -1.94 4.05 -16.79
N LEU A 46 -2.10 4.89 -15.76
CA LEU A 46 -1.14 5.96 -15.45
C LEU A 46 0.13 5.39 -14.82
N VAL A 47 0.00 4.37 -13.97
CA VAL A 47 1.14 3.64 -13.40
C VAL A 47 1.96 3.00 -14.52
N VAL A 48 1.32 2.32 -15.47
CA VAL A 48 2.00 1.70 -16.62
C VAL A 48 2.67 2.76 -17.50
N LYS A 49 2.01 3.90 -17.76
CA LYS A 49 2.57 5.02 -18.53
C LYS A 49 3.93 5.49 -17.99
N HIS A 50 4.12 5.44 -16.68
CA HIS A 50 5.34 5.89 -15.99
C HIS A 50 6.22 4.72 -15.54
N ASN A 51 6.22 3.60 -16.27
CA ASN A 51 7.08 2.44 -16.01
C ASN A 51 6.86 1.75 -14.66
N GLY A 52 5.68 1.87 -14.05
CA GLY A 52 5.36 1.17 -12.82
C GLY A 52 5.38 -0.34 -12.99
N ILE A 53 6.04 -1.03 -12.06
CA ILE A 53 6.20 -2.48 -12.02
C ILE A 53 4.97 -3.14 -11.38
N SER A 54 4.43 -2.53 -10.32
CA SER A 54 3.31 -3.09 -9.57
C SER A 54 2.44 -2.00 -8.95
N TYR A 55 1.14 -2.27 -8.92
CA TYR A 55 0.11 -1.51 -8.24
C TYR A 55 -0.81 -2.47 -7.49
N LEU A 56 -0.81 -2.40 -6.16
CA LEU A 56 -1.61 -3.27 -5.30
C LEU A 56 -2.51 -2.45 -4.41
N GLN A 57 -3.71 -2.94 -4.17
CA GLN A 57 -4.67 -2.36 -3.23
C GLN A 57 -4.92 -3.35 -2.10
N HIS A 58 -4.68 -2.90 -0.88
CA HIS A 58 -5.03 -3.62 0.34
C HIS A 58 -6.27 -2.96 0.94
N HIS A 59 -7.37 -3.70 0.95
CA HIS A 59 -8.67 -3.24 1.45
C HIS A 59 -8.83 -3.68 2.92
N LEU A 60 -8.82 -2.72 3.84
CA LEU A 60 -8.87 -3.00 5.28
C LEU A 60 -10.32 -3.10 5.75
N THR A 61 -10.91 -4.27 5.54
CA THR A 61 -12.31 -4.55 5.88
C THR A 61 -12.46 -5.07 7.31
N GLU A 62 -13.60 -4.78 7.95
CA GLU A 62 -13.94 -5.30 9.28
C GLU A 62 -13.93 -6.84 9.39
N PRO A 63 -14.48 -7.62 8.45
CA PRO A 63 -14.48 -9.08 8.55
C PRO A 63 -13.09 -9.70 8.65
N HIS A 64 -12.11 -9.19 7.88
CA HIS A 64 -10.73 -9.65 7.95
C HIS A 64 -10.08 -9.31 9.30
N ALA A 65 -10.30 -8.10 9.82
CA ALA A 65 -9.78 -7.68 11.13
C ALA A 65 -10.37 -8.50 12.29
N ILE A 66 -11.69 -8.75 12.27
CA ILE A 66 -12.38 -9.55 13.28
C ILE A 66 -11.87 -11.00 13.23
N LYS A 67 -11.77 -11.59 12.05
CA LYS A 67 -11.25 -12.95 11.88
C LYS A 67 -9.82 -13.07 12.41
N PHE A 68 -8.92 -12.16 12.02
CA PHE A 68 -7.54 -12.17 12.50
C PHE A 68 -7.45 -12.08 14.03
N LYS A 69 -8.20 -11.17 14.66
CA LYS A 69 -8.27 -11.07 16.12
C LYS A 69 -8.82 -12.33 16.78
N GLY A 70 -9.81 -12.98 16.14
CA GLY A 70 -10.36 -14.27 16.59
C GLY A 70 -9.31 -15.38 16.60
N GLU A 71 -8.52 -15.51 15.53
CA GLU A 71 -7.44 -16.50 15.43
C GLU A 71 -6.31 -16.26 16.45
N LEU A 72 -6.01 -15.00 16.77
CA LEU A 72 -5.05 -14.66 17.83
C LEU A 72 -5.56 -15.01 19.24
N GLY A 73 -6.87 -15.02 19.44
CA GLY A 73 -7.50 -15.21 20.73
C GLY A 73 -7.31 -14.04 21.71
N PRO A 74 -7.98 -14.08 22.87
CA PRO A 74 -8.08 -12.93 23.78
C PRO A 74 -6.77 -12.54 24.47
N GLN A 75 -5.80 -13.45 24.55
CA GLN A 75 -4.51 -13.18 25.20
C GLN A 75 -3.55 -12.42 24.27
N LEU A 76 -3.53 -12.74 22.97
CA LEU A 76 -2.60 -12.13 22.02
C LEU A 76 -3.20 -10.91 21.32
N ALA A 77 -4.50 -10.92 21.00
CA ALA A 77 -5.14 -9.86 20.23
C ALA A 77 -4.87 -8.43 20.76
N PRO A 78 -4.84 -8.16 22.09
CA PRO A 78 -4.53 -6.82 22.60
C PRO A 78 -3.12 -6.32 22.27
N HIS A 79 -2.17 -7.21 21.99
CA HIS A 79 -0.78 -6.85 21.65
C HIS A 79 -0.58 -6.52 20.16
N PHE A 80 -1.60 -6.77 19.31
CA PHE A 80 -1.54 -6.55 17.86
C PHE A 80 -2.70 -5.65 17.41
N PRO A 81 -2.62 -4.32 17.69
CA PRO A 81 -3.66 -3.39 17.26
C PRO A 81 -3.74 -3.35 15.74
N VAL A 82 -4.97 -3.47 15.22
CA VAL A 82 -5.24 -3.31 13.78
C VAL A 82 -5.33 -1.81 13.50
N ALA A 83 -4.63 -1.35 12.46
CA ALA A 83 -4.59 0.04 12.07
C ALA A 83 -6.00 0.58 11.75
N ASP A 84 -6.29 1.79 12.24
CA ASP A 84 -7.54 2.50 11.97
C ASP A 84 -7.45 3.29 10.65
N ILE A 85 -7.31 2.55 9.55
CA ILE A 85 -7.33 3.03 8.16
C ILE A 85 -8.18 2.10 7.30
N ASP A 86 -8.52 2.52 6.09
CA ASP A 86 -9.48 1.82 5.25
C ASP A 86 -8.84 1.23 3.98
N GLY A 87 -7.79 1.87 3.47
CA GLY A 87 -7.10 1.40 2.27
C GLY A 87 -5.60 1.70 2.31
N ILE A 88 -4.81 0.78 1.73
CA ILE A 88 -3.41 1.00 1.41
C ILE A 88 -3.19 0.70 -0.07
N THR A 89 -2.61 1.65 -0.80
CA THR A 89 -2.03 1.41 -2.12
C THR A 89 -0.55 1.09 -1.97
N THR A 90 -0.04 0.09 -2.67
CA THR A 90 1.41 -0.15 -2.82
C THR A 90 1.80 0.01 -4.28
N LEU A 91 2.77 0.86 -4.53
CA LEU A 91 3.33 1.21 -5.83
C LEU A 91 4.79 0.76 -5.87
N ILE A 92 5.20 0.09 -6.95
CA ILE A 92 6.60 -0.29 -7.17
C ILE A 92 7.05 0.26 -8.51
N PHE A 93 8.16 0.99 -8.52
CA PHE A 93 8.76 1.62 -9.69
C PHE A 93 10.25 1.30 -9.77
N PRO A 94 10.85 1.31 -10.98
CA PRO A 94 12.27 1.03 -11.14
C PRO A 94 13.16 2.17 -10.61
N THR A 95 12.69 3.42 -10.67
CA THR A 95 13.46 4.59 -10.19
C THR A 95 12.58 5.59 -9.44
N ALA A 96 13.21 6.40 -8.58
CA ALA A 96 12.55 7.56 -7.95
C ALA A 96 12.00 8.55 -8.97
N LYS A 97 12.65 8.69 -10.15
CA LYS A 97 12.21 9.59 -11.20
C LYS A 97 10.89 9.12 -11.82
N ASP A 98 10.77 7.82 -12.07
CA ASP A 98 9.54 7.22 -12.60
C ASP A 98 8.39 7.34 -11.59
N LEU A 99 8.67 7.07 -10.31
CA LEU A 99 7.71 7.28 -9.22
C LEU A 99 7.25 8.75 -9.13
N ALA A 100 8.18 9.71 -9.17
CA ALA A 100 7.87 11.13 -9.13
C ALA A 100 7.09 11.59 -10.37
N ALA A 101 7.41 11.04 -11.54
CA ALA A 101 6.70 11.34 -12.79
C ALA A 101 5.23 10.90 -12.74
N PHE A 102 4.94 9.76 -12.10
CA PHE A 102 3.57 9.33 -11.85
C PHE A 102 2.76 10.32 -10.99
N PHE A 103 3.33 10.82 -9.89
CA PHE A 103 2.66 11.79 -9.01
C PHE A 103 2.57 13.20 -9.61
N SER A 104 3.51 13.55 -10.48
CA SER A 104 3.56 14.87 -11.13
C SER A 104 2.79 14.92 -12.46
N ASP A 105 2.19 13.81 -12.89
CA ASP A 105 1.39 13.79 -14.12
C ASP A 105 0.14 14.66 -13.93
N PRO A 106 -0.20 15.56 -14.86
CA PRO A 106 -1.42 16.36 -14.76
C PRO A 106 -2.69 15.51 -14.58
N LEU A 107 -2.75 14.32 -15.19
CA LEU A 107 -3.88 13.40 -15.03
C LEU A 107 -3.95 12.78 -13.63
N HIS A 108 -2.84 12.80 -12.87
CA HIS A 108 -2.85 12.38 -11.48
C HIS A 108 -3.77 13.29 -10.67
N ASP A 109 -3.58 14.61 -10.78
CA ASP A 109 -4.40 15.54 -10.03
C ASP A 109 -5.83 15.60 -10.58
N GLU A 110 -5.98 15.77 -11.90
CA GLU A 110 -7.27 15.94 -12.56
C GLU A 110 -8.22 14.75 -12.38
N LYS A 111 -7.69 13.53 -12.30
CA LYS A 111 -8.50 12.31 -12.21
C LYS A 111 -8.36 11.59 -10.88
N LEU A 112 -7.12 11.32 -10.45
CA LEU A 112 -6.90 10.47 -9.28
C LEU A 112 -7.16 11.23 -7.99
N ASN A 113 -6.62 12.44 -7.82
CA ASN A 113 -6.89 13.23 -6.61
C ASN A 113 -8.36 13.67 -6.54
N ALA A 114 -8.94 14.06 -7.68
CA ALA A 114 -10.36 14.35 -7.79
C ALA A 114 -11.22 13.16 -7.34
N ASP A 115 -10.95 11.95 -7.84
CA ASP A 115 -11.66 10.72 -7.45
C ASP A 115 -11.44 10.37 -5.97
N VAL A 116 -10.21 10.44 -5.47
CA VAL A 116 -9.89 10.21 -4.04
C VAL A 116 -10.67 11.14 -3.14
N SER A 117 -10.81 12.41 -3.52
CA SER A 117 -11.56 13.40 -2.75
C SER A 117 -13.03 13.03 -2.57
N GLU A 118 -13.60 12.16 -3.41
CA GLU A 118 -14.99 11.72 -3.29
C GLU A 118 -15.21 10.64 -2.23
N PHE A 119 -14.16 9.92 -1.81
CA PHE A 119 -14.34 8.75 -0.93
C PHE A 119 -13.35 8.64 0.23
N ALA A 120 -12.19 9.28 0.14
CA ALA A 120 -11.19 9.31 1.19
C ALA A 120 -11.17 10.65 1.93
N ASP A 121 -10.82 10.61 3.21
CA ASP A 121 -10.38 11.79 3.94
C ASP A 121 -8.97 12.14 3.47
N VAL A 122 -8.86 13.15 2.62
CA VAL A 122 -7.58 13.60 2.06
C VAL A 122 -6.58 14.07 3.13
N THR A 123 -7.05 14.49 4.31
CA THR A 123 -6.18 14.90 5.42
C THR A 123 -5.54 13.72 6.15
N SER A 124 -6.11 12.52 5.96
CA SER A 124 -5.58 11.27 6.51
C SER A 124 -4.55 10.58 5.61
N VAL A 125 -4.34 11.09 4.39
CA VAL A 125 -3.46 10.46 3.41
C VAL A 125 -2.01 10.56 3.87
N GLN A 126 -1.34 9.40 3.97
CA GLN A 126 0.06 9.32 4.36
C GLN A 126 0.86 8.50 3.36
N PHE A 127 2.05 9.01 3.03
CA PHE A 127 3.00 8.35 2.15
C PHE A 127 4.14 7.75 2.96
N SER A 128 4.56 6.55 2.60
CA SER A 128 5.86 6.00 2.97
C SER A 128 6.60 5.63 1.71
N VAL A 129 7.84 6.07 1.58
CA VAL A 129 8.69 5.79 0.41
C VAL A 129 9.99 5.19 0.91
N GLY A 130 10.40 4.08 0.30
CA GLY A 130 11.61 3.39 0.69
C GLY A 130 11.95 2.22 -0.22
N ASP A 131 12.94 1.47 0.21
CA ASP A 131 13.38 0.22 -0.40
C ASP A 131 12.76 -0.98 0.33
N GLU A 132 12.63 -2.11 -0.36
CA GLU A 132 12.16 -3.36 0.23
C GLU A 132 13.32 -4.33 0.45
N LEU A 133 13.40 -4.87 1.67
CA LEU A 133 14.19 -6.06 1.94
C LEU A 133 13.28 -7.29 1.89
N VAL A 134 13.54 -8.20 0.95
CA VAL A 134 12.79 -9.46 0.83
C VAL A 134 13.39 -10.51 1.78
N VAL A 135 12.75 -10.69 2.93
CA VAL A 135 13.15 -11.70 3.94
C VAL A 135 12.59 -13.08 3.61
N VAL A 136 11.32 -13.14 3.18
CA VAL A 136 10.62 -14.37 2.77
C VAL A 136 9.88 -14.10 1.46
N GLN A 137 10.03 -15.00 0.48
CA GLN A 137 9.28 -14.96 -0.77
C GLN A 137 8.94 -16.38 -1.21
N ASP A 138 7.73 -16.58 -1.74
CA ASP A 138 7.26 -17.89 -2.22
C ASP A 138 7.42 -19.01 -1.18
N GLY A 139 7.20 -18.69 0.10
CA GLY A 139 7.30 -19.61 1.22
C GLY A 139 8.74 -19.98 1.63
N LYS A 140 9.76 -19.29 1.11
CA LYS A 140 11.18 -19.56 1.38
C LYS A 140 11.84 -18.38 2.10
N LEU A 141 12.62 -18.69 3.13
CA LEU A 141 13.54 -17.73 3.78
C LEU A 141 14.70 -17.42 2.83
N LEU A 142 14.98 -16.14 2.59
CA LEU A 142 16.02 -15.68 1.65
C LEU A 142 17.22 -15.02 2.32
N ILE A 143 17.19 -14.88 3.66
CA ILE A 143 18.25 -14.27 4.46
C ILE A 143 18.86 -15.28 5.43
#